data_AF-U2PHY0-F1
#
_entry.id   AF-U2PHY0-F1
#
_cell.length_a   1.000
_cell.length_b   1.000
_cell.length_c   1.000
_cell.angle_alpha   90.00
_cell.angle_beta   90.00
_cell.angle_gamma   90.00
#
_symmetry.space_group_name_H-M   'P 1'
#
loop_
_entity.id
_entity.type
_entity.pdbx_description
1 polymer ?
#
loop_
_entity_poly.entity_id
_entity_poly.type
_entity_poly.pdbx_seq_one_letter_code
_entity_poly.pdbx_strand_id
1 'polypeptide(L)' 'MSKYKLWFSIGSGLGKESDEVDLVDDLGYTEKEAEEIIKDENKQHKLFEEWRDENIDQNFGVVKEN' A
#
# COMPACT_ATOMS: atom_id res chain seq x y z
N MET A 1 -19.90 6.02 -1.90
CA MET A 1 -18.45 5.97 -2.19
C MET A 1 -17.77 6.46 -0.94
N SER A 2 -16.94 5.63 -0.30
CA SER A 2 -16.13 6.10 0.83
C SER A 2 -15.24 7.25 0.38
N LYS A 3 -15.11 8.26 1.24
CA LYS A 3 -14.24 9.41 1.01
C LYS A 3 -12.77 9.06 1.23
N TYR A 4 -12.48 7.94 1.88
CA TYR A 4 -11.17 7.64 2.41
C TYR A 4 -10.51 6.45 1.71
N LYS A 5 -10.41 6.52 0.38
CA LYS A 5 -9.78 5.48 -0.44
C LYS A 5 -8.41 5.90 -0.93
N LEU A 6 -7.47 4.98 -0.87
CA LEU A 6 -6.16 5.10 -1.51
C LEU A 6 -6.02 4.06 -2.60
N TRP A 7 -5.33 4.44 -3.66
CA TRP A 7 -4.96 3.54 -4.75
C TRP A 7 -3.47 3.22 -4.66
N PHE A 8 -3.15 1.94 -4.58
CA PHE A 8 -1.79 1.44 -4.53
C PHE A 8 -1.44 0.73 -5.83
N SER A 9 -0.19 0.89 -6.27
CA SER A 9 0.29 0.22 -7.47
C SER A 9 1.79 -0.02 -7.42
N ILE A 10 2.19 -1.23 -7.81
CA ILE A 10 3.59 -1.65 -7.95
C ILE A 10 3.82 -2.24 -9.33
N GLY A 11 5.04 -2.06 -9.82
CA GLY A 11 5.50 -2.62 -11.09
C GLY A 11 5.13 -1.76 -12.31
N SER A 12 5.60 -2.22 -13.46
CA SER A 12 5.30 -1.59 -14.75
C SER A 12 5.07 -2.68 -15.80
N GLY A 13 4.15 -2.44 -16.74
CA GLY A 13 3.87 -3.40 -17.82
C GLY A 13 3.20 -4.69 -17.33
N LEU A 14 3.68 -5.84 -17.84
CA LEU A 14 3.19 -7.17 -17.46
C LEU A 14 3.80 -7.54 -16.09
N GLY A 15 2.97 -7.52 -15.04
CA GLY A 15 3.41 -7.64 -13.63
C GLY A 15 3.06 -6.43 -12.78
N LYS A 16 2.19 -5.54 -13.28
CA LYS A 16 1.59 -4.48 -12.48
C LYS A 16 0.57 -5.08 -11.51
N GLU A 17 0.83 -4.92 -10.22
CA GLU A 17 -0.14 -5.17 -9.16
C GLU A 17 -0.72 -3.82 -8.74
N SER A 18 -2.04 -3.75 -8.55
CA SER A 18 -2.69 -2.54 -8.06
C SER A 18 -3.99 -2.85 -7.36
N ASP A 19 -4.26 -2.13 -6.28
CA ASP A 19 -5.46 -2.31 -5.49
C ASP A 19 -5.98 -0.99 -4.95
N GLU A 20 -7.28 -0.93 -4.67
CA GLU A 20 -7.95 0.21 -4.03
C GLU A 20 -8.32 -0.18 -2.61
N VAL A 21 -7.73 0.50 -1.63
CA VAL A 21 -7.93 0.19 -0.21
C VAL A 21 -8.76 1.29 0.44
N ASP A 22 -9.86 0.89 1.07
CA ASP A 22 -10.68 1.74 1.91
C ASP A 22 -10.14 1.79 3.34
N LEU A 23 -9.69 2.97 3.78
CA LEU A 23 -9.11 3.11 5.10
C LEU A 23 -10.12 2.77 6.21
N VAL A 24 -11.41 3.03 5.99
CA VAL A 24 -12.44 2.78 7.01
C VAL A 24 -13.01 1.37 6.86
N ASP A 25 -13.47 1.02 5.66
CA ASP A 25 -14.19 -0.24 5.45
C ASP A 25 -13.25 -1.46 5.39
N ASP A 26 -12.06 -1.32 4.78
CA ASP A 26 -11.13 -2.44 4.60
C ASP A 26 -10.10 -2.54 5.73
N LEU A 27 -9.59 -1.39 6.20
CA LEU A 27 -8.54 -1.34 7.23
C LEU A 27 -9.04 -0.98 8.64
N GLY A 28 -10.31 -0.58 8.79
CA GLY A 28 -10.93 -0.34 10.10
C GLY A 28 -10.49 0.94 10.81
N TYR A 29 -9.88 1.90 10.11
CA TYR A 29 -9.55 3.21 10.70
C TYR A 29 -10.82 4.01 11.00
N THR A 30 -10.74 4.87 12.03
CA THR A 30 -11.78 5.89 12.21
C THR A 30 -11.70 6.95 11.10
N GLU A 31 -12.81 7.65 10.81
CA GLU A 31 -12.82 8.72 9.80
C GLU A 31 -11.75 9.80 10.08
N LYS A 32 -11.46 10.08 11.36
CA LYS A 32 -10.45 11.05 11.76
C LYS A 32 -9.04 10.58 11.41
N GLU A 33 -8.71 9.32 11.73
CA GLU A 33 -7.40 8.74 11.39
C GLU A 33 -7.23 8.64 9.87
N ALA A 34 -8.28 8.21 9.18
CA ALA A 34 -8.31 8.13 7.73
C ALA A 34 -8.09 9.52 7.08
N GLU A 35 -8.69 10.58 7.64
CA GLU A 35 -8.47 11.95 7.19
C GLU A 35 -7.02 12.42 7.41
N GLU A 36 -6.39 12.05 8.53
CA GLU A 36 -4.98 12.35 8.77
C GLU A 36 -4.06 11.61 7.80
N ILE A 37 -4.35 10.35 7.48
CA ILE A 37 -3.58 9.56 6.51
C ILE A 37 -3.69 10.19 5.11
N ILE A 38 -4.90 10.54 4.65
CA ILE A 38 -5.09 11.18 3.33
C ILE A 38 -4.40 12.54 3.19
N LYS A 39 -4.13 13.23 4.29
CA LYS A 39 -3.46 14.54 4.27
C LYS A 39 -1.95 14.47 4.51
N ASP A 40 -1.40 13.29 4.80
CA ASP A 40 0.01 13.11 5.14
C ASP A 40 0.65 12.05 4.23
N GLU A 41 1.51 12.51 3.32
CA GLU A 41 2.23 11.67 2.36
C GLU A 41 3.12 10.62 3.05
N ASN A 42 3.72 10.94 4.21
CA ASN A 42 4.54 9.96 4.93
C ASN A 42 3.68 8.82 5.48
N LYS A 43 2.47 9.13 5.97
CA LYS A 43 1.52 8.10 6.41
C LYS A 43 1.03 7.25 5.23
N GLN A 44 0.77 7.86 4.08
CA GLN A 44 0.40 7.14 2.86
C GLN A 44 1.51 6.20 2.41
N HIS A 45 2.75 6.67 2.41
CA HIS A 45 3.90 5.86 2.02
C HIS A 45 4.07 4.67 2.96
N LYS A 46 3.99 4.89 4.27
CA LYS A 46 4.09 3.82 5.26
C LYS A 46 3.00 2.76 5.06
N LEU A 47 1.76 3.19 4.84
CA LEU A 47 0.65 2.29 4.60
C LEU A 47 0.83 1.50 3.28
N PHE A 48 1.37 2.15 2.26
CA PHE A 48 1.71 1.48 1.00
C PHE A 48 2.80 0.42 1.19
N GLU A 49 3.81 0.67 2.02
CA GLU A 49 4.84 -0.33 2.34
C GLU A 49 4.26 -1.53 3.08
N GLU A 50 3.37 -1.30 4.06
CA GLU A 50 2.65 -2.36 4.77
C GLU A 50 1.79 -3.20 3.81
N TRP A 51 0.98 -2.54 2.97
CA TRP A 51 0.17 -3.20 1.94
C TRP A 51 1.04 -4.02 0.97
N ARG A 52 2.18 -3.47 0.53
CA ARG A 52 3.12 -4.16 -0.36
C ARG A 52 3.64 -5.44 0.29
N ASP A 53 4.06 -5.38 1.54
CA ASP A 53 4.71 -6.49 2.22
C ASP A 53 3.73 -7.64 2.52
N GLU A 54 2.44 -7.34 2.67
CA GLU A 54 1.37 -8.34 2.84
C GLU A 54 0.90 -8.97 1.52
N ASN A 55 0.95 -8.22 0.41
CA ASN A 55 0.33 -8.63 -0.87
C ASN A 55 1.34 -9.08 -1.93
N ILE A 56 2.60 -8.68 -1.83
CA ILE A 56 3.64 -9.00 -2.81
C ILE A 56 4.65 -9.96 -2.20
N ASP A 57 4.75 -11.17 -2.76
CA ASP A 57 5.77 -12.15 -2.38
C ASP A 57 7.17 -11.65 -2.81
N GLN A 58 7.93 -11.16 -1.84
CA GLN A 58 9.26 -10.59 -2.02
C GLN A 58 10.32 -11.59 -1.56
N ASN A 59 11.28 -11.90 -2.42
CA ASN A 59 12.35 -12.86 -2.11
C ASN A 59 13.73 -12.28 -2.45
N PHE A 60 14.76 -12.70 -1.74
CA PHE A 60 16.14 -12.26 -1.94
C PHE A 60 17.10 -13.45 -1.95
N GLY A 61 18.21 -13.32 -2.68
CA GLY A 61 19.22 -14.36 -2.78
C GLY A 61 20.63 -13.77 -2.82
N VAL A 62 21.60 -14.56 -2.36
CA VAL A 62 23.02 -14.19 -2.43
C VAL A 62 23.56 -14.58 -3.80
N VAL A 63 24.06 -13.60 -4.56
CA VAL A 63 24.84 -13.86 -5.77
C VAL A 63 26.26 -14.20 -5.33
N LYS A 64 26.75 -15.42 -5.61
CA LYS A 64 28.17 -15.73 -5.43
C LYS A 64 28.96 -15.10 -6.56
N GLU A 65 29.90 -14.22 -6.21
CA GLU A 65 31.01 -13.87 -7.10
C GLU A 65 31.88 -15.12 -7.32
N ASN A 66 32.25 -15.37 -8.59
CA ASN A 66 33.30 -16.33 -8.97
C ASN A 66 34.63 -15.60 -9.07
#